data_AF-A0A496LUE7-F1
#
_entry.id   AF-A0A496LUE7-F1
#
_cell.length_a   1.000
_cell.length_b   1.000
_cell.length_c   1.000
_cell.angle_alpha   90.00
_cell.angle_beta   90.00
_cell.angle_gamma   90.00
#
_symmetry.space_group_name_H-M   'P 1'
#
loop_
_entity.id
_entity.type
_entity.pdbx_description
1 polymer ?
#
loop_
_entity_poly.entity_id
_entity_poly.type
_entity_poly.pdbx_seq_one_letter_code
_entity_poly.pdbx_strand_id
1 'polypeptide(L)'
;GIMSVFVDTFIVLNITVFVVLSADVIRFENGKAVLTGIALVQEAFSSHVLGHTGGYSFVAICLFFFAFTTILGWYYFAEINVRYLFGAKFVRILQILVVGFVFAGSLLKINFVWELADMFNGLMVLPNLIAIIALSPVVVKLLKDHDAGKEYEQKNYVREPNLF
;
A
#
# COMPACT_ATOMS: atom_id res chain seq x y z
N GLY A 1 -8.99 2.51 -6.74
CA GLY A 1 -9.49 3.42 -7.79
C GLY A 1 -8.73 4.72 -7.73
N ILE A 2 -8.62 5.50 -8.81
CA ILE A 2 -7.70 6.67 -8.88
C ILE A 2 -7.89 7.69 -7.74
N MET A 3 -9.12 7.85 -7.25
CA MET A 3 -9.46 8.72 -6.13
C MET A 3 -8.80 8.29 -4.81
N SER A 4 -8.64 7.00 -4.55
CA SER A 4 -8.00 6.53 -3.32
C SER A 4 -6.51 6.88 -3.31
N VAL A 5 -5.85 6.79 -4.46
CA VAL A 5 -4.43 7.18 -4.63
C VAL A 5 -4.27 8.69 -4.48
N PHE A 6 -5.17 9.47 -5.06
CA PHE A 6 -5.15 10.92 -4.92
C PHE A 6 -5.29 11.36 -3.45
N VAL A 7 -6.26 10.81 -2.73
CA VAL A 7 -6.47 11.14 -1.31
C VAL A 7 -5.25 10.75 -0.47
N ASP A 8 -4.74 9.53 -0.64
CA ASP A 8 -3.57 9.05 0.10
C ASP A 8 -2.32 9.91 -0.17
N THR A 9 -1.94 10.06 -1.44
CA THR A 9 -0.67 10.70 -1.81
C THR A 9 -0.74 12.23 -1.79
N PHE A 10 -1.81 12.83 -2.29
CA PHE A 10 -1.88 14.29 -2.44
C PHE A 10 -2.36 14.97 -1.16
N ILE A 11 -3.30 14.37 -0.45
CA ILE A 11 -3.89 14.98 0.76
C ILE A 11 -3.18 14.47 2.00
N VAL A 12 -3.23 13.16 2.28
CA VAL A 12 -2.80 12.59 3.56
C VAL A 12 -1.28 12.68 3.75
N LEU A 13 -0.48 12.29 2.75
CA LEU A 13 0.98 12.38 2.85
C LEU A 13 1.46 13.83 2.98
N ASN A 14 0.91 14.77 2.20
CA ASN A 14 1.33 16.18 2.30
C ASN A 14 0.97 16.81 3.65
N ILE A 15 -0.22 16.54 4.20
CA ILE A 15 -0.57 17.02 5.54
C ILE A 15 0.43 16.51 6.58
N THR A 16 0.77 15.23 6.52
CA THR A 16 1.76 14.64 7.45
C THR A 16 3.12 15.30 7.29
N VAL A 17 3.58 15.53 6.06
CA VAL A 17 4.84 16.21 5.77
C VAL A 17 4.83 17.65 6.30
N PHE A 18 3.77 18.42 6.08
CA PHE A 18 3.68 19.79 6.57
C PHE A 18 3.67 19.86 8.09
N VAL A 19 2.98 18.96 8.79
CA VAL A 19 3.01 18.89 10.26
C VAL A 19 4.42 18.58 10.77
N VAL A 20 5.12 17.63 10.15
CA VAL A 20 6.50 17.29 10.53
C VAL A 20 7.46 18.46 10.29
N LEU A 21 7.30 19.18 9.18
CA LEU A 21 8.14 20.34 8.83
C LEU A 21 7.86 21.56 9.72
N SER A 22 6.61 21.79 10.13
CA SER A 22 6.28 22.93 11.00
C SER A 22 6.62 22.69 12.47
N ALA A 23 6.75 21.42 12.90
CA ALA A 23 6.93 21.07 14.30
C ALA A 23 8.35 21.34 14.87
N ASP A 24 9.34 21.68 14.05
CA ASP A 24 10.75 21.89 14.45
C ASP A 24 11.37 20.70 15.23
N VAL A 25 10.87 19.48 14.96
CA VAL A 25 11.32 18.24 15.62
C VAL A 25 12.43 17.52 14.84
N ILE A 26 12.78 18.01 13.65
CA ILE A 26 13.80 17.40 12.79
C ILE A 26 15.17 17.80 13.33
N ARG A 27 15.79 16.92 14.13
CA ARG A 27 17.12 17.12 14.70
C ARG A 27 18.14 16.19 14.10
N PHE A 28 19.32 16.72 13.82
CA PHE A 28 20.47 15.97 13.34
C PHE A 28 21.60 16.05 14.37
N GLU A 29 22.07 14.90 14.83
CA GLU A 29 23.27 14.80 15.67
C GLU A 29 24.32 13.98 14.91
N ASN A 30 25.55 14.53 14.80
CA ASN A 30 26.66 13.89 14.07
C ASN A 30 26.29 13.45 12.63
N GLY A 31 25.47 14.25 11.94
CA GLY A 31 25.01 13.96 10.57
C GLY A 31 23.93 12.88 10.47
N LYS A 32 23.35 12.42 11.59
CA LYS A 32 22.27 11.42 11.62
C LYS A 32 21.00 12.02 12.23
N ALA A 33 19.85 11.70 11.63
CA ALA A 33 18.56 12.08 12.19
C ALA A 33 18.35 11.38 13.54
N VAL A 34 18.00 12.15 14.58
CA VAL A 34 17.78 11.63 15.95
C VAL A 34 16.46 10.87 16.04
N LEU A 35 15.42 11.37 15.35
CA LEU A 35 14.10 10.76 15.26
C LEU A 35 13.80 10.39 13.81
N THR A 36 13.33 9.18 13.58
CA THR A 36 13.02 8.67 12.24
C THR A 36 11.69 7.92 12.21
N GLY A 37 11.04 7.91 11.04
CA GLY A 37 9.82 7.15 10.82
C GLY A 37 8.68 7.60 11.73
N ILE A 38 7.98 6.63 12.33
CA ILE A 38 6.80 6.91 13.14
C ILE A 38 7.09 7.71 14.41
N ALA A 39 8.27 7.54 15.01
CA ALA A 39 8.65 8.29 16.21
C ALA A 39 8.77 9.79 15.93
N LEU A 40 9.25 10.17 14.74
CA LEU A 40 9.31 11.57 14.31
C LEU A 40 7.91 12.17 14.14
N VAL A 41 6.99 11.41 13.54
CA VAL A 41 5.60 11.85 13.34
C VAL A 41 4.88 11.99 14.68
N GLN A 42 5.07 11.03 15.59
CA GLN A 42 4.51 11.11 16.94
C GLN A 42 5.00 12.34 17.69
N GLU A 43 6.30 12.65 17.61
CA GLU A 43 6.89 13.85 18.23
C GLU A 43 6.34 15.14 17.60
N ALA A 44 6.21 15.19 16.26
CA ALA A 44 5.68 16.36 15.55
C ALA A 44 4.24 16.69 15.97
N PHE A 45 3.38 15.68 16.03
CA PHE A 45 1.98 15.87 16.42
C PHE A 45 1.81 16.17 17.91
N SER A 46 2.68 15.61 18.75
CA SER A 46 2.70 15.86 20.20
C SER A 46 3.15 17.28 20.54
N SER A 47 4.20 17.78 19.88
CA SER A 47 4.76 19.10 20.12
C SER A 47 3.91 20.25 19.56
N HIS A 48 3.24 20.04 18.41
CA HIS A 48 2.66 21.15 17.64
C HIS A 48 1.13 21.18 17.54
N VAL A 49 0.44 20.04 17.68
CA VAL A 49 -1.00 19.96 17.36
C VAL A 49 -1.88 19.73 18.59
N LEU A 50 -1.50 18.80 19.49
CA LEU A 50 -2.38 18.34 20.57
C LEU A 50 -1.79 18.47 21.98
N GLY A 51 -0.55 18.97 22.11
CA GLY A 51 0.17 19.02 23.37
C GLY A 51 0.63 17.63 23.87
N HIS A 52 1.64 17.64 24.74
CA HIS A 52 2.34 16.44 25.20
C HIS A 52 1.45 15.37 25.85
N THR A 53 0.31 15.76 26.44
CA THR A 53 -0.59 14.85 27.17
C THR A 53 -1.55 14.07 26.27
N GLY A 54 -1.81 14.54 25.03
CA GLY A 54 -2.82 13.96 24.13
C GLY A 54 -2.31 13.52 22.76
N GLY A 55 -1.21 14.11 22.26
CA GLY A 55 -0.73 13.86 20.89
C GLY A 55 -0.25 12.43 20.64
N TYR A 56 0.53 11.84 21.56
CA TYR A 56 1.03 10.47 21.40
C TYR A 56 -0.11 9.44 21.34
N SER A 57 -1.09 9.55 22.24
CA SER A 57 -2.23 8.64 22.30
C SER A 57 -3.11 8.74 21.06
N PHE A 58 -3.35 9.96 20.57
CA PHE A 58 -4.12 10.18 19.35
C PHE A 58 -3.43 9.53 18.13
N VAL A 59 -2.14 9.81 17.92
CA VAL A 59 -1.38 9.25 16.79
C VAL A 59 -1.30 7.72 16.89
N ALA A 60 -1.14 7.16 18.09
CA ALA A 60 -1.14 5.71 18.27
C ALA A 60 -2.46 5.06 17.86
N ILE A 61 -3.61 5.66 18.22
CA ILE A 61 -4.94 5.18 17.82
C ILE A 61 -5.12 5.29 16.31
N CYS A 62 -4.76 6.43 15.71
CA CYS A 62 -4.81 6.61 14.26
C CYS A 62 -3.95 5.58 13.51
N LEU A 63 -2.72 5.37 13.98
CA LEU A 63 -1.79 4.40 13.41
C LEU A 63 -2.32 2.97 13.54
N PHE A 64 -2.96 2.63 14.66
CA PHE A 64 -3.56 1.32 14.84
C PHE A 64 -4.63 1.05 13.78
N PHE A 65 -5.57 1.97 13.57
CA PHE A 65 -6.60 1.82 12.53
C PHE A 65 -6.01 1.84 11.12
N PHE A 66 -4.99 2.67 10.86
CA PHE A 66 -4.31 2.73 9.58
C PHE A 66 -3.60 1.42 9.24
N ALA A 67 -2.82 0.86 10.19
CA ALA A 67 -2.14 -0.40 10.02
C ALA A 67 -3.13 -1.56 9.90
N PHE A 68 -4.18 -1.57 10.72
CA PHE A 68 -5.22 -2.60 10.69
C PHE A 68 -5.95 -2.65 9.34
N THR A 69 -6.42 -1.51 8.84
CA THR A 69 -7.08 -1.43 7.53
C THR A 69 -6.15 -1.80 6.39
N THR A 70 -4.87 -1.43 6.49
CA THR A 70 -3.84 -1.82 5.51
C THR A 70 -3.65 -3.34 5.49
N ILE A 71 -3.51 -4.00 6.65
CA ILE A 71 -3.37 -5.46 6.75
C ILE A 71 -4.59 -6.16 6.13
N LEU A 72 -5.81 -5.68 6.41
CA LEU A 72 -7.04 -6.24 5.82
C LEU A 72 -7.06 -6.08 4.31
N GLY A 73 -6.64 -4.93 3.79
CA GLY A 73 -6.54 -4.68 2.34
C GLY A 73 -5.59 -5.67 1.66
N TRP A 74 -4.37 -5.81 2.19
CA TRP A 74 -3.38 -6.77 1.68
C TRP A 74 -3.83 -8.22 1.81
N TYR A 75 -4.47 -8.58 2.93
CA TYR A 75 -5.06 -9.90 3.13
C TYR A 75 -6.12 -10.21 2.06
N TYR A 76 -7.00 -9.26 1.75
CA TYR A 76 -8.02 -9.44 0.72
C TYR A 76 -7.41 -9.68 -0.67
N PHE A 77 -6.40 -8.91 -1.05
CA PHE A 77 -5.66 -9.14 -2.30
C PHE A 77 -4.99 -10.51 -2.34
N ALA A 78 -4.36 -10.92 -1.23
CA ALA A 78 -3.74 -12.23 -1.11
C ALA A 78 -4.77 -13.37 -1.17
N GLU A 79 -5.92 -13.22 -0.52
CA GLU A 79 -7.02 -14.21 -0.55
C GLU A 79 -7.52 -14.44 -1.97
N ILE A 80 -7.78 -13.36 -2.74
CA ILE A 80 -8.23 -13.47 -4.13
C ILE A 80 -7.18 -14.23 -4.97
N ASN A 81 -5.91 -13.84 -4.87
CA ASN A 81 -4.83 -14.44 -5.65
C ASN A 81 -4.63 -15.93 -5.29
N VAL A 82 -4.63 -16.27 -4.00
CA VAL A 82 -4.49 -17.66 -3.53
C VAL A 82 -5.71 -18.49 -3.90
N ARG A 83 -6.92 -17.95 -3.78
CA ARG A 83 -8.15 -18.64 -4.17
C ARG A 83 -8.17 -18.92 -5.66
N TYR A 84 -7.67 -18.00 -6.48
CA TYR A 84 -7.56 -18.17 -7.92
C TYR A 84 -6.53 -19.23 -8.31
N LEU A 85 -5.35 -19.24 -7.66
CA LEU A 85 -4.24 -20.12 -8.05
C LEU A 85 -4.30 -21.52 -7.43
N PHE A 86 -4.70 -21.63 -6.16
CA PHE A 86 -4.64 -22.87 -5.38
C PHE A 86 -6.02 -23.36 -4.92
N GLY A 87 -7.08 -22.56 -5.11
CA GLY A 87 -8.45 -22.90 -4.70
C GLY A 87 -8.78 -22.52 -3.25
N ALA A 88 -10.06 -22.66 -2.90
CA ALA A 88 -10.62 -22.14 -1.64
C ALA A 88 -10.05 -22.78 -0.37
N LYS A 89 -9.50 -24.01 -0.45
CA LYS A 89 -8.96 -24.73 0.71
C LYS A 89 -7.70 -24.07 1.28
N PHE A 90 -6.90 -23.41 0.44
CA PHE A 90 -5.65 -22.77 0.86
C PHE A 90 -5.85 -21.39 1.51
N VAL A 91 -7.06 -20.80 1.38
CA VAL A 91 -7.39 -19.52 2.03
C VAL A 91 -7.30 -19.64 3.55
N ARG A 92 -7.72 -20.76 4.14
CA ARG A 92 -7.61 -20.97 5.60
C ARG A 92 -6.17 -21.06 6.08
N ILE A 93 -5.28 -21.64 5.26
CA ILE A 93 -3.84 -21.71 5.57
C ILE A 93 -3.23 -20.30 5.49
N LEU A 94 -3.61 -19.52 4.47
CA LEU A 94 -3.21 -18.12 4.34
C LEU A 94 -3.60 -17.28 5.56
N GLN A 95 -4.83 -17.43 6.06
CA GLN A 95 -5.30 -16.71 7.26
C GLN A 95 -4.40 -16.96 8.48
N ILE A 96 -4.07 -18.23 8.75
CA ILE A 96 -3.20 -18.60 9.86
C ILE A 96 -1.78 -18.04 9.65
N LEU A 97 -1.26 -18.12 8.42
CA LEU A 97 0.05 -17.57 8.08
C LEU A 97 0.10 -16.05 8.26
N VAL A 98 -0.92 -15.31 7.80
CA VAL A 98 -0.96 -13.85 7.92
C VAL A 98 -0.96 -13.42 9.38
N VAL A 99 -1.76 -14.07 10.24
CA VAL A 99 -1.73 -13.80 11.69
C VAL A 99 -0.35 -14.11 12.28
N GLY A 100 0.25 -15.24 11.87
CA GLY A 100 1.62 -15.60 12.28
C GLY A 100 2.67 -14.57 11.85
N PHE A 101 2.58 -14.06 10.62
CA PHE A 101 3.48 -13.02 10.10
C PHE A 101 3.27 -11.66 10.75
N VAL A 102 2.02 -11.28 11.10
CA VAL A 102 1.76 -10.06 11.88
C VAL A 102 2.43 -10.15 13.24
N PHE A 103 2.32 -11.30 13.92
CA PHE A 103 2.99 -11.52 15.19
C PHE A 103 4.53 -11.51 15.03
N ALA A 104 5.05 -12.28 14.08
CA ALA A 104 6.49 -12.33 13.80
C ALA A 104 7.07 -10.96 13.41
N GLY A 105 6.32 -10.19 12.61
CA GLY A 105 6.70 -8.85 12.17
C GLY A 105 6.88 -7.87 13.33
N SER A 106 6.13 -8.04 14.43
CA SER A 106 6.31 -7.21 15.63
C SER A 106 7.60 -7.50 16.40
N LEU A 107 8.24 -8.65 16.15
CA LEU A 107 9.51 -9.07 16.76
C LEU A 107 10.74 -8.79 15.89
N LEU A 108 10.55 -8.53 14.60
CA LEU A 108 11.63 -8.31 13.64
C LEU A 108 12.12 -6.86 13.66
N LYS A 109 13.38 -6.67 13.23
CA LYS A 109 13.95 -5.33 13.06
C LYS A 109 13.27 -4.62 11.88
N ILE A 110 12.89 -3.36 12.09
CA ILE A 110 12.17 -2.58 11.09
C ILE A 110 12.90 -2.50 9.74
N ASN A 111 14.22 -2.30 9.72
CA ASN A 111 14.99 -2.24 8.47
C ASN A 111 14.92 -3.54 7.67
N PHE A 112 14.97 -4.69 8.34
CA PHE A 112 14.85 -5.98 7.68
C PHE A 112 13.46 -6.18 7.07
N VAL A 113 12.42 -5.73 7.78
CA VAL A 113 11.04 -5.77 7.26
C VAL A 113 10.89 -4.89 6.03
N TRP A 114 11.50 -3.69 6.01
CA TRP A 114 11.51 -2.81 4.84
C TRP A 114 12.26 -3.42 3.66
N GLU A 115 13.46 -3.97 3.88
CA GLU A 115 14.23 -4.64 2.82
C GLU A 115 13.46 -5.82 2.20
N LEU A 116 12.78 -6.61 3.04
CA LEU A 116 11.96 -7.72 2.59
C LEU A 116 10.73 -7.23 1.80
N ALA A 117 10.08 -6.15 2.26
CA ALA A 117 8.94 -5.55 1.59
C ALA A 117 9.34 -4.99 0.21
N ASP A 118 10.47 -4.29 0.11
CA ASP A 118 10.98 -3.74 -1.15
C ASP A 118 11.34 -4.85 -2.13
N MET A 119 11.95 -5.95 -1.66
CA MET A 119 12.25 -7.11 -2.49
C MET A 119 10.97 -7.72 -3.10
N PHE A 120 9.95 -7.99 -2.29
CA PHE A 120 8.70 -8.58 -2.77
C PHE A 120 7.88 -7.63 -3.63
N ASN A 121 7.86 -6.33 -3.30
CA ASN A 121 7.20 -5.32 -4.12
C ASN A 121 7.87 -5.21 -5.50
N GLY A 122 9.21 -5.22 -5.54
CA GLY A 122 9.97 -5.27 -6.80
C GLY A 122 9.63 -6.52 -7.63
N LEU A 123 9.57 -7.69 -6.99
CA LEU A 123 9.20 -8.94 -7.67
C LEU A 123 7.76 -8.90 -8.22
N MET A 124 6.83 -8.29 -7.50
CA MET A 124 5.43 -8.13 -7.92
C MET A 124 5.28 -7.11 -9.06
N VAL A 125 6.06 -6.02 -9.05
CA VAL A 125 5.95 -4.96 -10.05
C VAL A 125 6.40 -5.42 -11.43
N LEU A 126 7.41 -6.28 -11.51
CA LEU A 126 7.97 -6.77 -12.77
C LEU A 126 6.92 -7.42 -13.72
N PRO A 127 6.19 -8.47 -13.31
CA PRO A 127 5.17 -9.09 -14.18
C PRO A 127 4.01 -8.14 -14.46
N ASN A 128 3.58 -7.34 -13.48
CA ASN A 128 2.48 -6.39 -13.65
C ASN A 128 2.83 -5.31 -14.67
N LEU A 129 4.05 -4.79 -14.64
CA LEU A 129 4.53 -3.78 -15.58
C LEU A 129 4.61 -4.36 -17.00
N ILE A 130 5.14 -5.57 -17.15
CA ILE A 130 5.19 -6.26 -18.45
C ILE A 130 3.77 -6.46 -19.00
N ALA A 131 2.83 -6.91 -18.16
CA ALA A 131 1.43 -7.08 -18.54
C ALA A 131 0.79 -5.76 -18.98
N ILE A 132 0.99 -4.66 -18.22
CA ILE A 132 0.46 -3.34 -18.59
C ILE A 132 1.03 -2.86 -19.92
N ILE A 133 2.33 -3.02 -20.17
CA ILE A 133 2.95 -2.62 -21.44
C ILE A 133 2.37 -3.44 -22.60
N ALA A 134 2.21 -4.75 -22.43
CA ALA A 134 1.63 -5.63 -23.43
C ALA A 134 0.14 -5.33 -23.70
N LEU A 135 -0.63 -4.98 -22.67
CA LEU A 135 -2.06 -4.65 -22.76
C LEU A 135 -2.35 -3.18 -23.09
N SER A 136 -1.37 -2.29 -23.01
CA SER A 136 -1.49 -0.85 -23.34
C SER A 136 -2.26 -0.58 -24.65
N PRO A 137 -1.95 -1.22 -25.79
CA PRO A 137 -2.72 -1.00 -27.03
C PRO A 137 -4.19 -1.42 -26.92
N VAL A 138 -4.50 -2.46 -26.13
CA VAL A 138 -5.88 -2.93 -25.90
C VAL A 138 -6.64 -1.91 -25.06
N VAL A 139 -6.03 -1.40 -23.99
CA VAL A 139 -6.62 -0.37 -23.12
C VAL A 139 -6.89 0.92 -23.88
N VAL A 140 -5.95 1.38 -24.72
CA VAL A 140 -6.14 2.57 -25.56
C VAL A 140 -7.29 2.38 -26.55
N LYS A 141 -7.42 1.19 -27.16
CA LYS A 141 -8.55 0.88 -28.06
C LYS A 141 -9.88 0.90 -27.31
N LEU A 142 -9.94 0.26 -26.14
CA LEU A 142 -11.11 0.25 -25.25
C LEU A 142 -11.55 1.66 -24.85
N LEU A 143 -10.60 2.52 -24.46
CA LEU A 143 -10.90 3.91 -24.10
C LEU A 143 -11.49 4.69 -25.29
N LYS A 144 -10.89 4.55 -26.49
CA LYS A 144 -11.41 5.22 -27.69
C LYS A 144 -12.80 4.76 -28.09
N ASP A 145 -13.07 3.46 -28.00
CA ASP A 145 -14.36 2.90 -28.35
C ASP A 145 -15.44 3.26 -27.29
N HIS A 146 -15.05 3.35 -26.01
CA HIS A 146 -15.90 3.86 -24.93
C HIS A 146 -16.26 5.35 -25.14
N ASP A 147 -15.27 6.20 -25.43
CA ASP A 147 -15.50 7.63 -25.69
C ASP A 147 -16.31 7.87 -26.98
N ALA A 148 -16.23 6.95 -27.94
CA ALA A 148 -17.06 6.94 -29.14
C ALA A 148 -18.48 6.38 -28.92
N GLY A 149 -18.83 5.96 -27.70
CA GLY A 149 -20.14 5.43 -27.36
C GLY A 149 -20.47 4.07 -27.99
N LYS A 150 -19.46 3.29 -28.40
CA LYS A 150 -19.68 1.96 -28.96
C LYS A 150 -20.04 0.97 -27.87
N GLU A 151 -20.92 0.03 -28.20
CA GLU A 151 -21.29 -1.05 -27.30
C GLU A 151 -20.09 -1.96 -27.00
N TYR A 152 -19.92 -2.34 -25.74
CA TYR A 152 -18.79 -3.16 -25.33
C TYR A 152 -18.98 -4.61 -25.80
N GLU A 153 -18.16 -5.04 -26.74
CA GLU A 153 -18.10 -6.45 -27.16
C GLU A 153 -16.74 -7.06 -26.83
N GLN A 154 -16.73 -8.05 -25.92
CA GLN A 154 -15.52 -8.72 -25.42
C GLN A 154 -14.65 -9.32 -26.54
N LYS A 155 -15.28 -9.81 -27.62
CA LYS A 155 -14.62 -10.42 -28.79
C LYS A 155 -13.71 -9.46 -29.56
N ASN A 156 -13.93 -8.14 -29.45
CA ASN A 156 -13.17 -7.13 -30.18
C ASN A 156 -11.85 -6.74 -29.50
N TYR A 157 -11.60 -7.24 -28.28
CA TYR A 157 -10.46 -6.85 -27.44
C TYR A 157 -9.71 -8.04 -26.82
N VAL A 158 -10.37 -9.18 -26.67
CA VAL A 158 -9.76 -10.42 -26.19
C VAL A 158 -9.66 -11.38 -27.37
N ARG A 159 -8.44 -11.71 -27.82
CA ARG A 159 -8.24 -12.86 -28.73
C ARG A 159 -8.68 -14.11 -27.97
N GLU A 160 -9.69 -14.81 -28.47
CA GLU A 160 -10.06 -16.12 -27.93
C GLU A 160 -8.82 -17.04 -27.95
N PRO A 161 -8.45 -17.69 -26.84
CA PRO A 161 -7.36 -18.64 -26.81
C PRO A 161 -7.82 -19.95 -27.45
N ASN A 162 -7.93 -19.97 -28.78
CA ASN A 162 -8.10 -21.18 -29.58
C ASN A 162 -7.15 -21.12 -30.78
N LEU A 163 -5.86 -21.41 -30.54
CA LEU A 163 -4.96 -22.13 -31.46
C LEU A 163 -3.59 -22.37 -30.77
N PHE A 164 -3.53 -23.40 -29.92
CA PHE A 164 -2.54 -24.48 -29.90
C PHE A 164 -3.09 -25.61 -29.02
#